data_AF-A0A7X3PS06-F1
#
_entry.id   AF-A0A7X3PS06-F1
#
_cell.length_a   1.000
_cell.length_b   1.000
_cell.length_c   1.000
_cell.angle_alpha   90.00
_cell.angle_beta   90.00
_cell.angle_gamma   90.00
#
_symmetry.space_group_name_H-M   'P 1'
#
loop_
_entity.id
_entity.type
_entity.pdbx_description
1 polymer ?
#
loop_
_entity_poly.entity_id
_entity_poly.type
_entity_poly.pdbx_seq_one_letter_code
_entity_poly.pdbx_strand_id
1 'polypeptide(L)' 'MSEHHSEHHVVPLKIYFLIFFALMIGTVITVAAAFVNMGFLNTPVALIIALVKASLVILFFMHVKYSP' A
#
# COMPACT_ATOMS: atom_id res chain seq x y z
N MET A 1 24.94 -24.75 -26.65
CA MET A 1 25.31 -24.05 -25.40
C MET A 1 24.82 -22.63 -25.52
N SER A 2 23.63 -22.35 -25.00
CA SER A 2 23.07 -21.00 -24.92
C SER A 2 22.37 -20.92 -23.58
N GLU A 3 23.05 -20.31 -22.62
CA GLU A 3 22.53 -20.09 -21.28
C GLU A 3 21.44 -19.02 -21.33
N HIS A 4 20.18 -19.43 -21.20
CA HIS A 4 19.06 -18.54 -20.93
C HIS A 4 19.09 -18.18 -19.44
N HIS A 5 19.79 -17.10 -19.09
CA HIS A 5 19.62 -16.42 -17.80
C HIS A 5 18.29 -15.67 -17.83
N SER A 6 17.20 -16.39 -17.53
CA SER A 6 15.93 -15.78 -17.15
C SER A 6 16.12 -15.17 -15.75
N GLU A 7 16.58 -13.93 -15.69
CA GLU A 7 16.47 -13.11 -14.47
C GLU A 7 14.99 -12.89 -14.20
N HIS A 8 14.34 -13.89 -13.60
CA HIS A 8 13.08 -13.72 -12.89
C HIS A 8 13.37 -12.72 -11.77
N HIS A 9 13.19 -11.42 -12.05
CA HIS A 9 13.25 -10.36 -11.06
C HIS A 9 12.01 -10.47 -10.18
N VAL A 10 11.91 -11.57 -9.43
CA VAL A 10 10.86 -11.80 -8.45
C VAL A 10 11.07 -10.73 -7.40
N VAL A 11 10.12 -9.79 -7.35
CA VAL A 11 10.15 -8.71 -6.38
C VAL A 11 10.36 -9.35 -4.99
N PRO A 12 11.44 -9.00 -4.27
CA PRO A 12 11.81 -9.73 -3.08
C PRO A 12 10.66 -9.69 -2.06
N LEU A 13 10.35 -10.82 -1.43
CA LEU A 13 9.29 -10.96 -0.42
C LEU A 13 9.32 -9.86 0.65
N LYS A 14 10.51 -9.32 0.94
CA LYS A 14 10.74 -8.17 1.82
C LYS A 14 9.92 -6.93 1.43
N ILE A 15 9.75 -6.65 0.14
CA ILE A 15 8.94 -5.54 -0.37
C ILE A 15 7.49 -5.74 0.07
N TYR A 16 6.88 -6.90 -0.19
CA TYR A 16 5.51 -7.20 0.24
C TYR A 16 5.30 -7.02 1.74
N PHE A 17 6.23 -7.50 2.56
CA PHE A 17 6.17 -7.29 4.01
C PHE A 17 6.26 -5.80 4.38
N LEU A 18 7.14 -5.03 3.73
CA LEU A 18 7.24 -3.58 3.94
C LEU A 18 5.91 -2.87 3.65
N ILE A 19 5.26 -3.18 2.52
CA ILE A 19 3.97 -2.57 2.16
C ILE A 19 2.86 -3.05 3.09
N PHE A 20 2.87 -4.31 3.50
CA PHE A 20 1.94 -4.82 4.50
C PHE A 20 2.02 -4.01 5.80
N PHE A 21 3.23 -3.72 6.30
CA PHE A 21 3.42 -2.86 7.46
C PHE A 21 2.94 -1.42 7.20
N ALA A 22 3.22 -0.85 6.03
CA ALA A 22 2.73 0.48 5.67
C ALA A 22 1.18 0.55 5.64
N LEU A 23 0.51 -0.47 5.11
CA LEU A 23 -0.95 -0.58 5.11
C LEU A 23 -1.50 -0.76 6.52
N MET A 24 -0.83 -1.55 7.37
CA MET A 24 -1.19 -1.71 8.78
C MET A 24 -1.11 -0.39 9.53
N ILE A 25 -0.03 0.38 9.36
CA ILE A 25 0.10 1.72 9.94
C ILE A 25 -1.04 2.62 9.44
N GLY A 26 -1.33 2.59 8.14
CA GLY A 26 -2.48 3.30 7.57
C GLY A 26 -3.81 2.90 8.22
N THR A 27 -4.00 1.62 8.58
CA THR A 27 -5.19 1.14 9.30
C THR A 27 -5.28 1.75 10.69
N VAL A 28 -4.18 1.72 11.44
CA VAL A 28 -4.13 2.30 12.78
C VAL A 28 -4.45 3.80 12.72
N ILE A 29 -3.91 4.52 11.73
CA ILE A 29 -4.20 5.95 11.52
C ILE A 29 -5.68 6.17 11.20
N THR A 30 -6.30 5.36 10.33
CA THR A 30 -7.75 5.48 10.03
C THR A 30 -8.59 5.24 11.27
N VAL A 31 -8.24 4.22 12.07
CA VAL A 31 -8.96 3.88 13.30
C VAL A 31 -8.79 5.01 14.33
N ALA A 32 -7.58 5.53 14.52
CA ALA A 32 -7.33 6.68 15.39
C ALA A 32 -8.10 7.93 14.93
N ALA A 33 -8.10 8.22 13.63
CA ALA A 33 -8.87 9.31 13.05
C ALA A 33 -10.38 9.15 13.26
N ALA A 34 -10.90 7.91 13.25
CA ALA A 34 -12.30 7.63 13.55
C ALA A 34 -12.67 7.91 15.02
N PHE A 35 -11.70 7.84 15.94
CA PHE A 35 -11.91 8.22 17.34
C PHE A 35 -11.80 9.74 17.59
N VAL A 36 -11.20 10.50 16.67
CA VAL A 36 -11.14 11.97 16.78
C VAL A 36 -12.38 12.57 16.13
N ASN A 37 -13.24 13.17 16.94
CA ASN A 37 -14.49 13.76 16.45
C ASN A 37 -14.23 15.17 15.90
N MET A 38 -13.82 15.26 14.64
CA MET A 38 -13.64 16.52 13.88
C MET A 38 -14.95 17.02 13.24
N GLY A 39 -16.10 16.45 13.63
CA GLY A 39 -17.42 16.81 13.11
C GLY A 39 -17.54 16.55 11.61
N PHE A 40 -17.86 17.59 10.83
CA PHE A 40 -18.03 17.51 9.37
C PHE A 40 -16.75 17.05 8.63
N LEU A 41 -15.57 17.29 9.22
CA LEU A 41 -14.29 16.93 8.61
C LEU A 41 -13.93 15.44 8.74
N ASN A 42 -14.69 14.65 9.50
CA ASN A 42 -14.43 13.20 9.66
C ASN A 42 -14.47 12.46 8.31
N THR A 43 -15.50 12.74 7.49
CA THR A 43 -15.71 12.02 6.22
C THR A 43 -14.64 12.36 5.17
N PRO A 44 -14.34 13.65 4.88
CA PRO A 44 -13.26 13.99 3.96
C PRO A 44 -11.90 13.44 4.40
N VAL A 45 -11.57 13.52 5.69
CA VAL A 45 -10.30 13.01 6.23
C VAL A 45 -10.21 11.49 6.09
N ALA A 46 -11.28 10.77 6.42
CA ALA A 46 -11.34 9.32 6.23
C ALA A 46 -11.16 8.91 4.77
N LEU A 47 -11.77 9.65 3.82
CA LEU A 47 -11.62 9.40 2.39
C LEU A 47 -10.20 9.66 1.90
N ILE A 48 -9.55 10.74 2.33
CA ILE A 48 -8.16 11.03 1.96
C ILE A 48 -7.23 9.89 2.42
N ILE A 49 -7.39 9.43 3.67
CA ILE A 49 -6.59 8.32 4.20
C ILE A 49 -6.87 7.03 3.42
N ALA A 50 -8.14 6.78 3.07
CA ALA A 50 -8.53 5.63 2.25
C ALA A 50 -7.89 5.67 0.85
N LEU A 51 -7.83 6.83 0.20
CA LEU A 51 -7.21 7.01 -1.11
C LEU A 51 -5.69 6.76 -1.08
N VAL A 52 -5.00 7.24 -0.04
CA VAL A 52 -3.57 6.98 0.16
C VAL A 52 -3.31 5.47 0.30
N LYS A 53 -4.13 4.78 1.10
CA LYS A 53 -4.06 3.32 1.21
C LYS A 53 -4.34 2.60 -0.10
N ALA A 54 -5.38 3.01 -0.83
CA ALA A 54 -5.75 2.40 -2.10
C ALA A 54 -4.64 2.55 -3.15
N SER A 55 -3.99 3.72 -3.21
CA SER A 55 -2.86 3.95 -4.11
C SER A 55 -1.62 3.11 -3.73
N LEU A 56 -1.34 2.92 -2.43
CA LEU A 56 -0.34 1.95 -1.96
C LEU A 56 -0.69 0.51 -2.39
N VAL A 57 -1.96 0.09 -2.28
CA VAL A 57 -2.37 -1.24 -2.75
C VAL A 57 -2.17 -1.37 -4.27
N ILE A 58 -2.58 -0.40 -5.06
CA ILE A 58 -2.49 -0.46 -6.53
C ILE A 58 -1.03 -0.47 -6.99
N LEU A 59 -0.19 0.42 -6.47
CA LEU A 59 1.21 0.54 -6.89
C LEU A 59 2.03 -0.72 -6.59
N PHE A 60 1.72 -1.41 -5.50
CA PHE A 60 2.56 -2.47 -4.96
C PHE A 60 1.94 -3.88 -5.04
N PHE A 61 0.65 -4.05 -4.74
CA PHE A 61 -0.02 -5.35 -4.83
C PHE A 61 -0.60 -5.62 -6.22
N MET A 62 -1.10 -4.59 -6.92
CA MET A 62 -1.51 -4.73 -8.32
C MET A 62 -0.33 -4.59 -9.29
N HIS A 63 0.90 -4.70 -8.77
CA HIS A 63 2.16 -4.67 -9.52
C HIS A 63 2.39 -3.46 -10.44
N VAL A 64 1.55 -2.42 -10.42
CA VAL A 64 1.63 -1.29 -11.38
C VAL A 64 3.00 -0.61 -11.40
N LYS A 65 3.73 -0.52 -10.27
CA LYS A 65 5.06 0.09 -10.21
C LYS A 65 6.23 -0.88 -10.49
N TYR A 66 5.97 -2.19 -10.45
CA TYR A 66 6.98 -3.24 -10.62
C TYR A 66 6.65 -4.22 -11.77
N SER A 67 5.63 -3.91 -12.57
CA SER A 67 5.38 -4.60 -13.83
C SER A 67 6.55 -4.31 -14.77
N PRO A 68 7.23 -5.33 -15.33
CA PRO A 68 8.17 -5.14 -16.42
C PRO A 68 7.49 -4.53 -17.66
#